data_AF-A0A2D6P7V8-F1
#
_entry.id   AF-A0A2D6P7V8-F1
#
_cell.length_a   1.000
_cell.length_b   1.000
_cell.length_c   1.000
_cell.angle_alpha   90.00
_cell.angle_beta   90.00
_cell.angle_gamma   90.00
#
_symmetry.space_group_name_H-M   'P 1'
#
loop_
_entity.id
_entity.type
_entity.pdbx_description
1 polymer ?
#
loop_
_entity_poly.entity_id
_entity_poly.type
_entity_poly.pdbx_seq_one_letter_code
_entity_poly.pdbx_strand_id
1 'polypeptide(L)'
;MPAIISDQFRILNAENFVKNITGAASTTDKYYTFIGMPNALEPQAGGASDWATNTPSPLDGFKEENEIKQSIIAMRQITSQDVRRLVRKVEWVSGTTYEMYRHDYSVYNRTPVNEATSLYQSNYYVINDDLRVYICLQNGTDPENPAGKPSYDVPNFIDLEPRAAGTSGDGYIWKYLFTIKPSEIVKFDSIEYIPVPESWGSSTETASTKNNAVDGKVETILIDNRGSNYQPISTSFSNVPILGDGTGGKATITIDSFGKVSEVFVTDGGKDYTYGTIQFYPGAPESNAGESLANLANTGIGTTSFAQFKVIMPPKGGHGYDVYRELGAYRVLLFSRYETIETNPDIILGNDFARVGILKNPTIPNSNTEILSQNMVSGLGALKLSGVTTATTYAVDSVIKQTVGLGSTAVGFVASWDKTTGVLKYYQPTGLASSESGFKIIPFTSSPEPGYGVTINCNSIVGPALSIDTAFQGITTSINNKIYQLGLDFVAGIGSAEFNKKSGELIYIDNRAPIPRSASQKEDIKVVLEF
;
A
#
# COMPACT_ATOMS: atom_id res chain seq x y z
N MET A 1 19.15 24.75 -12.85
CA MET A 1 18.47 23.98 -13.91
C MET A 1 17.14 23.51 -13.32
N PRO A 2 15.96 23.90 -13.86
CA PRO A 2 14.68 23.44 -13.35
C PRO A 2 14.38 22.02 -13.87
N ALA A 3 14.06 21.09 -12.97
CA ALA A 3 13.66 19.70 -13.25
C ALA A 3 12.65 19.21 -12.21
N ILE A 4 11.76 18.28 -12.58
CA ILE A 4 10.76 17.70 -11.69
C ILE A 4 10.56 16.20 -11.99
N ILE A 5 10.34 15.39 -10.96
CA ILE A 5 9.87 14.00 -11.11
C ILE A 5 8.36 14.05 -11.27
N SER A 6 7.85 13.55 -12.40
CA SER A 6 6.42 13.55 -12.67
C SER A 6 5.70 12.48 -11.86
N ASP A 7 4.44 12.72 -11.52
CA ASP A 7 3.60 11.70 -10.86
C ASP A 7 3.46 10.42 -11.70
N GLN A 8 3.59 10.52 -13.03
CA GLN A 8 3.58 9.37 -13.93
C GLN A 8 4.78 8.45 -13.69
N PHE A 9 5.94 9.00 -13.33
CA PHE A 9 7.11 8.20 -12.95
C PHE A 9 6.86 7.47 -11.62
N ARG A 10 6.21 8.13 -10.66
CA ARG A 10 5.82 7.55 -9.37
C ARG A 10 4.84 6.39 -9.55
N ILE A 11 3.80 6.58 -10.38
CA ILE A 11 2.82 5.55 -10.75
C ILE A 11 3.50 4.36 -11.44
N LEU A 12 4.43 4.62 -12.37
CA LEU A 12 5.19 3.57 -13.06
C LEU A 12 6.04 2.74 -12.09
N ASN A 13 6.71 3.38 -11.13
CA ASN A 13 7.50 2.67 -10.12
C ASN A 13 6.63 1.80 -9.20
N ALA A 14 5.47 2.31 -8.77
CA ALA A 14 4.51 1.54 -8.01
C ALA A 14 4.00 0.33 -8.80
N GLU A 15 3.70 0.49 -10.09
CA GLU A 15 3.30 -0.62 -10.97
C GLU A 15 4.40 -1.67 -11.11
N ASN A 16 5.65 -1.24 -11.36
CA ASN A 16 6.79 -2.15 -11.48
C ASN A 16 7.05 -2.92 -10.19
N PHE A 17 6.96 -2.26 -9.03
CA PHE A 17 7.12 -2.92 -7.73
C PHE A 17 6.06 -4.01 -7.52
N VAL A 18 4.79 -3.73 -7.80
CA VAL A 18 3.71 -4.74 -7.71
C VAL A 18 3.93 -5.88 -8.71
N LYS A 19 4.31 -5.60 -9.96
CA LYS A 19 4.61 -6.63 -10.97
C LYS A 19 5.76 -7.55 -10.58
N ASN A 20 6.77 -7.02 -9.90
CA ASN A 20 7.89 -7.82 -9.38
C ASN A 20 7.43 -8.79 -8.30
N ILE A 21 6.56 -8.37 -7.38
CA ILE A 21 5.99 -9.24 -6.34
C ILE A 21 5.09 -10.33 -6.94
N THR A 22 4.26 -9.99 -7.94
CA THR A 22 3.32 -10.95 -8.55
C THR A 22 3.96 -11.89 -9.56
N GLY A 23 5.26 -11.71 -9.88
CA GLY A 23 5.98 -12.54 -10.83
C GLY A 23 5.59 -12.28 -12.30
N ALA A 24 4.89 -11.19 -12.59
CA ALA A 24 4.48 -10.82 -13.95
C ALA A 24 5.66 -10.29 -14.80
N ALA A 25 6.82 -10.02 -14.19
CA ALA A 25 7.96 -9.33 -14.80
C ALA A 25 9.14 -10.24 -15.22
N SER A 26 8.93 -11.55 -15.46
CA SER A 26 9.95 -12.55 -15.87
C SER A 26 11.09 -12.85 -14.89
N THR A 27 11.25 -12.05 -13.82
CA THR A 27 12.13 -12.29 -12.68
C THR A 27 11.25 -12.54 -11.45
N THR A 28 11.36 -13.71 -10.82
CA THR A 28 10.53 -14.07 -9.66
C THR A 28 11.21 -13.59 -8.38
N ASP A 29 11.32 -12.28 -8.21
CA ASP A 29 11.76 -11.70 -6.94
C ASP A 29 10.78 -12.13 -5.83
N LYS A 30 11.30 -12.52 -4.68
CA LYS A 30 10.53 -12.90 -3.49
C LYS A 30 10.72 -11.86 -2.41
N TYR A 31 9.62 -11.35 -1.91
CA TYR A 31 9.61 -10.37 -0.83
C TYR A 31 9.04 -11.01 0.42
N TYR A 32 9.68 -10.77 1.55
CA TYR A 32 9.29 -11.29 2.85
C TYR A 32 9.14 -10.12 3.81
N THR A 33 8.01 -10.05 4.48
CA THR A 33 7.91 -9.28 5.73
C THR A 33 8.55 -10.05 6.85
N PHE A 34 9.14 -9.38 7.83
CA PHE A 34 9.65 -10.03 9.03
C PHE A 34 9.30 -9.26 10.30
N ILE A 35 9.21 -10.00 11.40
CA ILE A 35 9.26 -9.47 12.77
C ILE A 35 10.58 -9.88 13.41
N GLY A 36 11.14 -9.01 14.23
CA GLY A 36 12.42 -9.24 14.90
C GLY A 36 12.63 -8.34 16.11
N MET A 37 13.86 -8.35 16.63
CA MET A 37 14.24 -7.66 17.86
C MET A 37 13.36 -8.09 19.05
N PRO A 38 13.50 -9.33 19.53
CA PRO A 38 12.72 -9.81 20.69
C PRO A 38 13.12 -9.12 22.00
N ASN A 39 14.42 -8.83 22.19
CA ASN A 39 14.93 -8.18 23.39
C ASN A 39 15.43 -6.77 23.09
N ALA A 40 14.50 -5.82 22.92
CA ALA A 40 14.84 -4.45 22.52
C ALA A 40 15.54 -3.63 23.62
N LEU A 41 15.49 -4.08 24.88
CA LEU A 41 16.09 -3.38 26.02
C LEU A 41 17.53 -3.79 26.28
N GLU A 42 18.04 -4.82 25.61
CA GLU A 42 19.38 -5.36 25.82
C GLU A 42 20.36 -4.88 24.73
N PRO A 43 21.37 -4.08 25.09
CA PRO A 43 22.40 -3.64 24.14
C PRO A 43 23.13 -4.78 23.43
N GLN A 44 23.39 -5.90 24.12
CA GLN A 44 24.03 -7.06 23.49
C GLN A 44 23.14 -7.76 22.45
N ALA A 45 21.82 -7.52 22.50
CA ALA A 45 20.87 -7.98 21.50
C ALA A 45 20.73 -7.01 20.30
N GLY A 46 21.44 -5.88 20.34
CA GLY A 46 21.30 -4.79 19.36
C GLY A 46 20.21 -3.77 19.71
N GLY A 47 19.70 -3.83 20.94
CA GLY A 47 18.71 -2.91 21.51
C GLY A 47 19.33 -1.74 22.27
N ALA A 48 18.52 -1.05 23.06
CA ALA A 48 18.92 0.03 23.96
C ALA A 48 18.06 0.03 25.23
N SER A 49 18.64 0.32 26.38
CA SER A 49 17.94 0.24 27.67
C SER A 49 16.71 1.16 27.78
N ASP A 50 16.66 2.22 26.98
CA ASP A 50 15.57 3.19 26.91
C ASP A 50 14.66 3.01 25.68
N TRP A 51 14.82 1.92 24.89
CA TRP A 51 14.11 1.70 23.63
C TRP A 51 12.58 1.79 23.77
N ALA A 52 12.02 1.34 24.90
CA ALA A 52 10.57 1.40 25.12
C ALA A 52 10.02 2.83 25.24
N THR A 53 10.82 3.75 25.78
CA THR A 53 10.43 5.16 25.98
C THR A 53 11.00 6.09 24.92
N ASN A 54 12.05 5.67 24.23
CA ASN A 54 12.80 6.43 23.25
C ASN A 54 13.17 5.50 22.08
N THR A 55 12.16 5.02 21.35
CA THR A 55 12.34 4.12 20.22
C THR A 55 13.26 4.78 19.18
N PRO A 56 14.46 4.23 18.91
CA PRO A 56 15.39 4.86 18.01
C PRO A 56 14.91 4.77 16.56
N SER A 57 15.15 5.83 15.79
CA SER A 57 14.94 5.79 14.34
C SER A 57 15.77 4.65 13.72
N PRO A 58 15.23 3.92 12.73
CA PRO A 58 16.00 2.91 12.04
C PRO A 58 17.25 3.50 11.39
N LEU A 59 18.32 2.71 11.38
CA LEU A 59 19.60 3.07 10.77
C LEU A 59 19.81 2.22 9.52
N ASP A 60 20.31 2.84 8.46
CA ASP A 60 20.61 2.21 7.18
C ASP A 60 22.13 2.16 6.95
N GLY A 61 22.69 0.97 7.09
CA GLY A 61 24.11 0.70 6.90
C GLY A 61 24.37 -0.81 6.83
N PHE A 62 25.46 -1.20 6.17
CA PHE A 62 25.79 -2.62 5.99
C PHE A 62 26.04 -3.35 7.31
N LYS A 63 26.48 -2.64 8.35
CA LYS A 63 26.62 -3.22 9.69
C LYS A 63 25.22 -3.52 10.24
N GLU A 64 24.36 -2.52 10.27
CA GLU A 64 23.02 -2.57 10.83
C GLU A 64 22.17 -3.62 10.10
N GLU A 65 22.28 -3.71 8.77
CA GLU A 65 21.63 -4.76 7.97
C GLU A 65 22.00 -6.16 8.45
N ASN A 66 23.30 -6.43 8.65
CA ASN A 66 23.77 -7.73 9.13
C ASN A 66 23.32 -8.02 10.57
N GLU A 67 23.30 -7.01 11.43
CA GLU A 67 22.84 -7.13 12.82
C GLU A 67 21.33 -7.39 12.91
N ILE A 68 20.54 -6.67 12.11
CA ILE A 68 19.09 -6.84 12.00
C ILE A 68 18.75 -8.29 11.66
N LYS A 69 19.40 -8.86 10.63
CA LYS A 69 19.15 -10.23 10.17
C LYS A 69 19.44 -11.30 11.23
N GLN A 70 20.32 -11.04 12.20
CA GLN A 70 20.58 -11.99 13.29
C GLN A 70 19.41 -12.12 14.27
N SER A 71 18.64 -11.04 14.42
CA SER A 71 17.54 -10.90 15.39
C SER A 71 16.14 -11.13 14.80
N ILE A 72 16.06 -11.58 13.54
CA ILE A 72 14.78 -11.94 12.90
C ILE A 72 14.18 -13.16 13.61
N ILE A 73 12.92 -13.03 14.02
CA ILE A 73 12.15 -14.08 14.70
C ILE A 73 11.49 -14.98 13.65
N ALA A 74 10.76 -14.38 12.73
CA ALA A 74 10.02 -15.08 11.69
C ALA A 74 9.80 -14.20 10.47
N MET A 75 9.64 -14.82 9.31
CA MET A 75 9.34 -14.14 8.05
C MET A 75 8.10 -14.72 7.38
N ARG A 76 7.37 -13.88 6.65
CA ARG A 76 6.20 -14.26 5.86
C ARG A 76 6.33 -13.72 4.45
N GLN A 77 6.21 -14.61 3.46
CA GLN A 77 6.29 -14.25 2.06
C GLN A 77 5.08 -13.38 1.66
N ILE A 78 5.34 -12.32 0.91
CA ILE A 78 4.31 -11.50 0.28
C ILE A 78 3.90 -12.19 -1.02
N THR A 79 2.60 -12.41 -1.18
CA THR A 79 2.00 -12.96 -2.42
C THR A 79 1.18 -11.90 -3.14
N SER A 80 0.65 -12.21 -4.33
CA SER A 80 -0.28 -11.32 -5.05
C SER A 80 -1.53 -10.96 -4.25
N GLN A 81 -1.92 -11.78 -3.27
CA GLN A 81 -3.08 -11.55 -2.40
C GLN A 81 -2.77 -10.66 -1.19
N ASP A 82 -1.50 -10.25 -1.03
CA ASP A 82 -0.99 -9.50 0.11
C ASP A 82 -0.40 -8.15 -0.32
N VAL A 83 -0.61 -7.75 -1.58
CA VAL A 83 -0.16 -6.47 -2.13
C VAL A 83 -1.30 -5.77 -2.87
N ARG A 84 -1.52 -4.48 -2.59
CA ARG A 84 -2.45 -3.63 -3.35
C ARG A 84 -1.89 -2.25 -3.56
N ARG A 85 -2.19 -1.66 -4.71
CA ARG A 85 -2.03 -0.21 -4.89
C ARG A 85 -3.12 0.51 -4.11
N LEU A 86 -2.79 1.70 -3.62
CA LEU A 86 -3.67 2.52 -2.81
C LEU A 86 -3.83 3.92 -3.40
N VAL A 87 -4.97 4.53 -3.10
CA VAL A 87 -5.25 5.95 -3.32
C VAL A 87 -5.81 6.55 -2.04
N ARG A 88 -5.81 7.89 -1.93
CA ARG A 88 -6.28 8.58 -0.72
C ARG A 88 -7.76 8.28 -0.49
N LYS A 89 -8.15 8.06 0.76
CA LYS A 89 -9.54 7.87 1.15
C LYS A 89 -10.21 9.23 1.24
N VAL A 90 -11.29 9.40 0.48
CA VAL A 90 -12.16 10.58 0.52
C VAL A 90 -13.58 10.06 0.67
N GLU A 91 -14.09 10.03 1.91
CA GLU A 91 -15.45 9.59 2.18
C GLU A 91 -16.46 10.67 1.76
N TRP A 92 -17.55 10.25 1.12
CA TRP A 92 -18.64 11.17 0.80
C TRP A 92 -19.41 11.54 2.09
N VAL A 93 -19.66 12.83 2.28
CA VAL A 93 -20.36 13.41 3.41
C VAL A 93 -21.27 14.54 2.90
N SER A 94 -22.57 14.44 3.20
CA SER A 94 -23.57 15.44 2.80
C SER A 94 -23.20 16.83 3.33
N GLY A 95 -23.38 17.85 2.48
CA GLY A 95 -23.04 19.24 2.78
C GLY A 95 -21.56 19.59 2.57
N THR A 96 -20.73 18.65 2.13
CA THR A 96 -19.32 18.90 1.78
C THR A 96 -19.20 19.33 0.32
N THR A 97 -18.38 20.34 0.05
CA THR A 97 -18.00 20.73 -1.32
C THR A 97 -16.78 19.91 -1.73
N TYR A 98 -16.90 19.16 -2.83
CA TYR A 98 -15.80 18.40 -3.43
C TYR A 98 -15.25 19.14 -4.64
N GLU A 99 -13.99 18.89 -4.99
CA GLU A 99 -13.46 19.32 -6.28
C GLU A 99 -14.07 18.52 -7.43
N MET A 100 -14.11 19.10 -8.63
CA MET A 100 -14.27 18.33 -9.85
C MET A 100 -12.90 17.92 -10.40
N TYR A 101 -12.87 16.87 -11.22
CA TYR A 101 -11.71 16.54 -12.04
C TYR A 101 -11.40 17.71 -12.98
N ARG A 102 -10.15 18.18 -12.96
CA ARG A 102 -9.62 19.08 -14.00
C ARG A 102 -8.18 18.77 -14.34
N HIS A 103 -7.90 18.72 -15.63
CA HIS A 103 -6.56 18.46 -16.19
C HIS A 103 -5.59 19.64 -16.02
N ASP A 104 -6.09 20.85 -15.72
CA ASP A 104 -5.31 22.09 -15.69
C ASP A 104 -4.84 22.51 -14.28
N TYR A 105 -5.10 21.68 -13.26
CA TYR A 105 -4.60 21.95 -11.91
C TYR A 105 -3.08 21.89 -11.83
N SER A 106 -2.48 22.91 -11.24
CA SER A 106 -1.03 23.04 -11.08
C SER A 106 -0.68 23.96 -9.91
N VAL A 107 0.62 24.14 -9.62
CA VAL A 107 1.09 25.10 -8.61
C VAL A 107 0.63 26.54 -8.86
N TYR A 108 0.35 26.90 -10.13
CA TYR A 108 -0.13 28.22 -10.54
C TYR A 108 -1.66 28.30 -10.70
N ASN A 109 -2.32 27.14 -10.81
CA ASN A 109 -3.77 27.02 -10.94
C ASN A 109 -4.25 25.99 -9.91
N ARG A 110 -4.29 26.43 -8.66
CA ARG A 110 -4.63 25.57 -7.52
C ARG A 110 -6.09 25.18 -7.54
N THR A 111 -6.43 24.10 -6.84
CA THR A 111 -7.81 23.67 -6.74
C THR A 111 -8.65 24.68 -5.94
N PRO A 112 -9.94 24.86 -6.29
CA PRO A 112 -10.76 25.90 -5.65
C PRO A 112 -11.15 25.65 -4.19
N VAL A 113 -11.12 24.40 -3.71
CA VAL A 113 -11.65 24.05 -2.38
C VAL A 113 -10.50 23.81 -1.39
N ASN A 114 -9.57 22.89 -1.67
CA ASN A 114 -8.47 22.56 -0.76
C ASN A 114 -7.11 23.19 -1.12
N GLU A 115 -7.07 24.10 -2.10
CA GLU A 115 -5.86 24.78 -2.59
C GLU A 115 -4.68 23.85 -2.98
N ALA A 116 -4.97 22.60 -3.31
CA ALA A 116 -3.97 21.64 -3.75
C ALA A 116 -3.29 22.08 -5.05
N THR A 117 -2.00 21.74 -5.14
CA THR A 117 -1.14 22.10 -6.27
C THR A 117 -1.12 21.05 -7.40
N SER A 118 -1.84 19.94 -7.22
CA SER A 118 -2.01 18.90 -8.23
C SER A 118 -3.39 18.24 -8.11
N LEU A 119 -3.85 17.65 -9.21
CA LEU A 119 -5.11 16.90 -9.25
C LEU A 119 -5.15 15.78 -8.19
N TYR A 120 -4.08 14.99 -8.05
CA TYR A 120 -4.04 13.84 -7.14
C TYR A 120 -4.10 14.22 -5.64
N GLN A 121 -3.92 15.49 -5.31
CA GLN A 121 -4.07 16.03 -3.96
C GLN A 121 -5.46 16.65 -3.72
N SER A 122 -6.31 16.76 -4.75
CA SER A 122 -7.69 17.25 -4.64
C SER A 122 -8.68 16.15 -4.27
N ASN A 123 -9.87 16.49 -3.78
CA ASN A 123 -10.96 15.57 -3.42
C ASN A 123 -11.94 15.35 -4.59
N TYR A 124 -11.42 15.12 -5.80
CA TYR A 124 -12.20 14.98 -7.03
C TYR A 124 -12.86 13.60 -7.22
N TYR A 125 -12.68 12.69 -6.28
CA TYR A 125 -13.35 11.39 -6.23
C TYR A 125 -13.76 11.10 -4.80
N VAL A 126 -14.74 10.23 -4.63
CA VAL A 126 -15.28 9.85 -3.33
C VAL A 126 -15.56 8.36 -3.25
N ILE A 127 -15.58 7.83 -2.03
CA ILE A 127 -16.13 6.52 -1.68
C ILE A 127 -17.43 6.71 -0.89
N ASN A 128 -18.46 5.93 -1.22
CA ASN A 128 -19.71 5.90 -0.47
C ASN A 128 -19.75 4.72 0.54
N ASP A 129 -20.83 4.62 1.31
CA ASP A 129 -21.02 3.57 2.32
C ASP A 129 -21.09 2.14 1.70
N ASP A 130 -21.48 2.02 0.44
CA ASP A 130 -21.50 0.77 -0.33
C ASP A 130 -20.11 0.38 -0.89
N LEU A 131 -19.04 1.09 -0.49
CA LEU A 131 -17.67 0.92 -0.99
C LEU A 131 -17.51 1.13 -2.50
N ARG A 132 -18.38 1.95 -3.09
CA ARG A 132 -18.32 2.34 -4.50
C ARG A 132 -17.52 3.63 -4.65
N VAL A 133 -16.62 3.64 -5.62
CA VAL A 133 -15.74 4.78 -5.92
C VAL A 133 -16.29 5.53 -7.14
N TYR A 134 -16.47 6.83 -6.99
CA TYR A 134 -16.98 7.73 -8.02
C TYR A 134 -16.01 8.88 -8.27
N ILE A 135 -15.88 9.30 -9.52
CA ILE A 135 -15.19 10.54 -9.89
C ILE A 135 -16.21 11.66 -10.12
N CYS A 136 -15.90 12.85 -9.60
CA CYS A 136 -16.68 14.05 -9.79
C CYS A 136 -16.24 14.73 -11.09
N LEU A 137 -17.11 14.76 -12.10
CA LEU A 137 -16.82 15.45 -13.36
C LEU A 137 -17.27 16.91 -13.34
N GLN A 138 -18.36 17.18 -12.63
CA GLN A 138 -18.85 18.53 -12.36
C GLN A 138 -19.32 18.59 -10.91
N ASN A 139 -19.00 19.66 -10.19
CA ASN A 139 -19.28 19.84 -8.76
C ASN A 139 -20.28 20.99 -8.48
N GLY A 140 -21.14 21.28 -9.46
CA GLY A 140 -22.07 22.40 -9.41
C GLY A 140 -21.43 23.78 -9.59
N THR A 141 -20.20 23.86 -10.11
CA THR A 141 -19.55 25.13 -10.41
C THR A 141 -20.32 25.90 -11.47
N ASP A 142 -20.59 27.17 -11.18
CA ASP A 142 -21.12 28.16 -12.10
C ASP A 142 -20.42 29.52 -11.86
N PRO A 143 -20.63 30.53 -12.72
CA PRO A 143 -19.98 31.83 -12.54
C PRO A 143 -20.24 32.51 -11.19
N GLU A 144 -21.35 32.19 -10.52
CA GLU A 144 -21.72 32.68 -9.20
C GLU A 144 -21.10 31.85 -8.06
N ASN A 145 -20.77 30.58 -8.32
CA ASN A 145 -20.19 29.61 -7.39
C ASN A 145 -18.91 29.00 -7.99
N PRO A 146 -17.83 29.78 -8.18
CA PRO A 146 -16.62 29.32 -8.86
C PRO A 146 -15.85 28.20 -8.13
N ALA A 147 -16.15 27.97 -6.85
CA ALA A 147 -15.58 26.88 -6.06
C ALA A 147 -16.41 25.59 -6.08
N GLY A 148 -17.57 25.59 -6.75
CA GLY A 148 -18.56 24.52 -6.67
C GLY A 148 -19.56 24.72 -5.52
N LYS A 149 -20.56 23.84 -5.46
CA LYS A 149 -21.63 23.86 -4.46
C LYS A 149 -21.43 22.70 -3.46
N PRO A 150 -22.01 22.78 -2.26
CA PRO A 150 -22.09 21.62 -1.37
C PRO A 150 -22.88 20.48 -2.03
N SER A 151 -22.36 19.24 -1.97
CA SER A 151 -23.06 18.06 -2.46
C SER A 151 -24.08 17.59 -1.42
N TYR A 152 -25.32 17.33 -1.83
CA TYR A 152 -26.37 16.83 -0.94
C TYR A 152 -26.84 15.42 -1.33
N ASP A 153 -26.70 15.05 -2.60
CA ASP A 153 -27.11 13.74 -3.10
C ASP A 153 -25.91 12.79 -3.22
N VAL A 154 -25.94 11.69 -2.46
CA VAL A 154 -24.91 10.64 -2.52
C VAL A 154 -25.02 9.82 -3.81
N PRO A 155 -23.94 9.62 -4.58
CA PRO A 155 -23.97 8.73 -5.73
C PRO A 155 -24.08 7.27 -5.28
N ASN A 156 -25.11 6.57 -5.75
CA ASN A 156 -25.35 5.14 -5.47
C ASN A 156 -25.56 4.27 -6.72
N PHE A 157 -25.60 4.88 -7.92
CA PHE A 157 -25.81 4.15 -9.16
C PHE A 157 -24.53 3.41 -9.61
N ILE A 158 -24.70 2.41 -10.46
CA ILE A 158 -23.58 1.69 -11.11
C ILE A 158 -23.59 1.85 -12.63
N ASP A 159 -24.45 2.76 -13.13
CA ASP A 159 -24.45 3.17 -14.53
C ASP A 159 -23.06 3.70 -14.92
N LEU A 160 -22.60 3.32 -16.11
CA LEU A 160 -21.27 3.69 -16.60
C LEU A 160 -21.24 5.12 -17.17
N GLU A 161 -22.39 5.64 -17.57
CA GLU A 161 -22.50 7.01 -18.06
C GLU A 161 -22.58 8.00 -16.89
N PRO A 162 -21.89 9.16 -16.99
CA PRO A 162 -21.96 10.18 -15.95
C PRO A 162 -23.38 10.73 -15.78
N ARG A 163 -23.79 10.95 -14.52
CA ARG A 163 -25.11 11.51 -14.21
C ARG A 163 -25.16 12.15 -12.82
N ALA A 164 -26.19 12.94 -12.59
CA ALA A 164 -26.52 13.45 -11.27
C ALA A 164 -26.96 12.30 -10.34
N ALA A 165 -26.59 12.42 -9.06
CA ALA A 165 -26.92 11.45 -8.02
C ALA A 165 -28.36 11.56 -7.51
N GLY A 166 -28.97 12.74 -7.62
CA GLY A 166 -30.33 13.01 -7.17
C GLY A 166 -30.93 14.26 -7.79
N THR A 167 -31.86 14.89 -7.06
CA THR A 167 -32.67 16.02 -7.54
C THR A 167 -32.59 17.24 -6.63
N SER A 168 -31.63 17.28 -5.69
CA SER A 168 -31.41 18.42 -4.79
C SER A 168 -31.02 19.70 -5.52
N GLY A 169 -30.58 19.59 -6.78
CA GLY A 169 -30.08 20.72 -7.57
C GLY A 169 -28.65 21.14 -7.21
N ASP A 170 -27.88 20.27 -6.54
CA ASP A 170 -26.47 20.53 -6.21
C ASP A 170 -25.56 20.64 -7.45
N GLY A 171 -26.01 20.15 -8.60
CA GLY A 171 -25.32 20.27 -9.88
C GLY A 171 -24.14 19.31 -10.04
N TYR A 172 -24.02 18.30 -9.18
CA TYR A 172 -22.96 17.32 -9.29
C TYR A 172 -23.23 16.32 -10.42
N ILE A 173 -22.19 16.00 -11.18
CA ILE A 173 -22.19 14.90 -12.14
C ILE A 173 -21.10 13.92 -11.72
N TRP A 174 -21.53 12.72 -11.35
CA TRP A 174 -20.66 11.64 -10.91
C TRP A 174 -20.52 10.60 -12.02
N LYS A 175 -19.37 9.95 -12.09
CA LYS A 175 -19.16 8.74 -12.89
C LYS A 175 -18.67 7.61 -11.99
N TYR A 176 -19.32 6.45 -12.09
CA TYR A 176 -18.92 5.24 -11.38
C TYR A 176 -17.60 4.69 -11.95
N LEU A 177 -16.66 4.33 -11.07
CA LEU A 177 -15.41 3.67 -11.47
C LEU A 177 -15.44 2.18 -11.12
N PHE A 178 -15.46 1.85 -9.83
CA PHE A 178 -15.44 0.47 -9.34
C PHE A 178 -16.01 0.36 -7.92
N THR A 179 -16.26 -0.88 -7.49
CA THR A 179 -16.65 -1.23 -6.12
C THR A 179 -15.52 -2.00 -5.47
N ILE A 180 -15.12 -1.60 -4.26
CA ILE A 180 -14.09 -2.31 -3.49
C ILE A 180 -14.70 -3.58 -2.90
N LYS A 181 -13.98 -4.70 -3.00
CA LYS A 181 -14.44 -5.96 -2.43
C LYS A 181 -14.37 -5.90 -0.90
N PRO A 182 -15.40 -6.33 -0.16
CA PRO A 182 -15.37 -6.38 1.30
C PRO A 182 -14.17 -7.16 1.86
N SER A 183 -13.71 -8.20 1.16
CA SER A 183 -12.50 -8.96 1.53
C SER A 183 -11.20 -8.15 1.45
N GLU A 184 -11.14 -7.15 0.56
CA GLU A 184 -9.99 -6.27 0.41
C GLU A 184 -9.95 -5.20 1.49
N ILE A 185 -11.11 -4.75 2.00
CA ILE A 185 -11.18 -3.79 3.12
C ILE A 185 -10.47 -4.32 4.36
N VAL A 186 -10.69 -5.60 4.72
CA VAL A 186 -10.06 -6.21 5.89
C VAL A 186 -8.53 -6.09 5.86
N LYS A 187 -7.92 -6.31 4.69
CA LYS A 187 -6.46 -6.29 4.51
C LYS A 187 -5.89 -4.91 4.17
N PHE A 188 -6.58 -4.13 3.35
CA PHE A 188 -5.99 -2.99 2.64
C PHE A 188 -6.65 -1.65 2.96
N ASP A 189 -7.78 -1.62 3.67
CA ASP A 189 -8.34 -0.36 4.15
C ASP A 189 -7.51 0.20 5.30
N SER A 190 -7.42 1.51 5.35
CA SER A 190 -6.78 2.29 6.40
C SER A 190 -7.52 3.61 6.59
N ILE A 191 -7.13 4.39 7.59
CA ILE A 191 -7.74 5.70 7.87
C ILE A 191 -7.60 6.64 6.66
N GLU A 192 -6.45 6.59 5.97
CA GLU A 192 -6.09 7.57 4.95
C GLU A 192 -6.17 7.04 3.51
N TYR A 193 -6.29 5.73 3.33
CA TYR A 193 -6.16 5.10 2.01
C TYR A 193 -7.14 3.96 1.78
N ILE A 194 -7.58 3.84 0.51
CA ILE A 194 -8.42 2.74 -0.01
C ILE A 194 -7.68 1.99 -1.13
N PRO A 195 -7.92 0.67 -1.28
CA PRO A 195 -7.34 -0.10 -2.36
C PRO A 195 -7.95 0.23 -3.72
N VAL A 196 -7.12 0.17 -4.75
CA VAL A 196 -7.57 0.09 -6.15
C VAL A 196 -7.53 -1.36 -6.62
N PRO A 197 -8.36 -1.76 -7.62
CA PRO A 197 -8.44 -3.14 -8.08
C PRO A 197 -7.08 -3.72 -8.47
N GLU A 198 -6.85 -5.01 -8.21
CA GLU A 198 -5.59 -5.69 -8.55
C GLU A 198 -5.32 -5.69 -10.06
N SER A 199 -6.37 -5.90 -10.86
CA SER A 199 -6.28 -6.08 -12.32
C SER A 199 -7.37 -5.28 -13.04
N TRP A 200 -7.03 -4.06 -13.45
CA TRP A 200 -7.94 -3.14 -14.15
C TRP A 200 -8.24 -3.57 -15.59
N GLY A 201 -9.50 -3.91 -15.84
CA GLY A 201 -10.03 -4.27 -17.14
C GLY A 201 -9.86 -5.74 -17.52
N SER A 202 -9.22 -6.55 -16.68
CA SER A 202 -9.08 -8.00 -16.91
C SER A 202 -10.15 -8.82 -16.18
N SER A 203 -10.75 -8.26 -15.13
CA SER A 203 -11.88 -8.86 -14.42
C SER A 203 -13.21 -8.44 -15.04
N THR A 204 -14.23 -9.30 -14.95
CA THR A 204 -15.59 -8.98 -15.42
C THR A 204 -16.16 -7.72 -14.75
N GLU A 205 -15.79 -7.47 -13.49
CA GLU A 205 -16.27 -6.33 -12.69
C GLU A 205 -15.71 -4.97 -13.14
N THR A 206 -14.50 -4.92 -13.72
CA THR A 206 -13.83 -3.66 -14.12
C THR A 206 -13.75 -3.49 -15.63
N ALA A 207 -13.93 -4.57 -16.40
CA ALA A 207 -13.88 -4.55 -17.86
C ALA A 207 -14.98 -3.67 -18.46
N SER A 208 -16.18 -3.66 -17.88
CA SER A 208 -17.30 -2.83 -18.34
C SER A 208 -16.98 -1.34 -18.25
N THR A 209 -16.51 -0.86 -17.09
CA THR A 209 -16.06 0.53 -16.89
C THR A 209 -14.95 0.90 -17.87
N LYS A 210 -13.92 0.05 -17.99
CA LYS A 210 -12.78 0.31 -18.89
C LYS A 210 -13.20 0.39 -20.35
N ASN A 211 -14.05 -0.52 -20.81
CA ASN A 211 -14.49 -0.57 -22.21
C ASN A 211 -15.50 0.55 -22.55
N ASN A 212 -16.15 1.14 -21.55
CA ASN A 212 -17.01 2.31 -21.74
C ASN A 212 -16.21 3.61 -21.86
N ALA A 213 -14.95 3.65 -21.41
CA ALA A 213 -14.11 4.82 -21.57
C ALA A 213 -13.84 5.11 -23.05
N VAL A 214 -13.98 6.38 -23.44
CA VAL A 214 -13.74 6.87 -24.81
C VAL A 214 -12.60 7.89 -24.75
N ASP A 215 -11.55 7.64 -25.52
CA ASP A 215 -10.38 8.52 -25.55
C ASP A 215 -10.77 9.92 -26.01
N GLY A 216 -10.32 10.93 -25.25
CA GLY A 216 -10.61 12.33 -25.53
C GLY A 216 -12.10 12.73 -25.56
N LYS A 217 -13.03 11.93 -25.02
CA LYS A 217 -14.45 12.34 -24.90
C LYS A 217 -14.58 13.49 -23.90
N VAL A 218 -15.04 14.64 -24.37
CA VAL A 218 -15.30 15.80 -23.51
C VAL A 218 -16.58 15.56 -22.70
N GLU A 219 -16.51 15.66 -21.38
CA GLU A 219 -17.69 15.49 -20.52
C GLU A 219 -18.04 16.77 -19.73
N THR A 220 -17.14 17.75 -19.67
CA THR A 220 -17.37 18.99 -18.90
C THR A 220 -16.76 20.20 -19.57
N ILE A 221 -17.52 21.31 -19.56
CA ILE A 221 -17.10 22.63 -20.01
C ILE A 221 -17.44 23.62 -18.89
N LEU A 222 -16.50 24.51 -18.58
CA LEU A 222 -16.70 25.59 -17.61
C LEU A 222 -16.80 26.93 -18.32
N ILE A 223 -17.60 27.84 -17.77
CA ILE A 223 -17.68 29.23 -18.20
C ILE A 223 -16.63 30.01 -17.42
N ASP A 224 -15.62 30.54 -18.11
CA ASP A 224 -14.57 31.36 -17.51
C ASP A 224 -14.95 32.85 -17.51
N ASN A 225 -15.57 33.30 -18.61
CA ASN A 225 -16.17 34.61 -18.73
C ASN A 225 -17.56 34.46 -19.38
N ARG A 226 -18.57 35.09 -18.79
CA ARG A 226 -19.96 35.05 -19.28
C ARG A 226 -20.18 35.89 -20.54
N GLY A 227 -19.25 36.80 -20.85
CA GLY A 227 -19.44 37.83 -21.88
C GLY A 227 -20.64 38.73 -21.58
N SER A 228 -21.01 39.57 -22.55
CA SER A 228 -22.18 40.45 -22.45
C SER A 228 -22.69 40.86 -23.83
N ASN A 229 -23.91 41.42 -23.86
CA ASN A 229 -24.56 41.96 -25.07
C ASN A 229 -24.84 40.91 -26.16
N TYR A 230 -25.05 39.66 -25.75
CA TYR A 230 -25.52 38.61 -26.65
C TYR A 230 -27.01 38.75 -26.97
N GLN A 231 -27.38 38.42 -28.20
CA GLN A 231 -28.74 38.40 -28.71
C GLN A 231 -28.97 37.17 -29.62
N PRO A 232 -30.22 36.64 -29.67
CA PRO A 232 -31.34 36.95 -28.79
C PRO A 232 -31.09 36.54 -27.32
N ILE A 233 -31.60 37.34 -26.38
CA ILE A 233 -31.60 37.00 -24.95
C ILE A 233 -32.49 35.79 -24.65
N SER A 234 -32.30 35.15 -23.50
CA SER A 234 -33.15 34.03 -23.04
C SER A 234 -33.28 32.90 -24.08
N THR A 235 -32.19 32.61 -24.79
CA THR A 235 -32.16 31.63 -25.90
C THR A 235 -31.00 30.65 -25.71
N SER A 236 -31.24 29.39 -26.07
CA SER A 236 -30.20 28.35 -26.12
C SER A 236 -29.75 28.10 -27.56
N PHE A 237 -28.44 28.00 -27.74
CA PHE A 237 -27.77 27.66 -28.98
C PHE A 237 -27.28 26.22 -28.87
N SER A 238 -27.92 25.31 -29.60
CA SER A 238 -27.57 23.88 -29.62
C SER A 238 -26.55 23.57 -30.71
N ASN A 239 -25.87 22.41 -30.59
CA ASN A 239 -24.90 21.91 -31.58
C ASN A 239 -23.70 22.84 -31.83
N VAL A 240 -23.35 23.68 -30.86
CA VAL A 240 -22.15 24.53 -30.94
C VAL A 240 -20.92 23.61 -30.97
N PRO A 241 -20.07 23.67 -32.01
CA PRO A 241 -18.96 22.74 -32.16
C PRO A 241 -17.89 22.99 -31.09
N ILE A 242 -17.34 21.90 -30.55
CA ILE A 242 -16.10 21.91 -29.77
C ILE A 242 -14.96 21.77 -30.77
N LEU A 243 -14.26 22.88 -31.02
CA LEU A 243 -13.12 22.93 -31.91
C LEU A 243 -11.88 22.38 -31.21
N GLY A 244 -10.88 21.96 -31.97
CA GLY A 244 -9.65 21.40 -31.42
C GLY A 244 -9.02 20.39 -32.35
N ASP A 245 -8.35 19.40 -31.76
CA ASP A 245 -7.70 18.29 -32.45
C ASP A 245 -8.54 17.00 -32.48
N GLY A 246 -9.66 16.95 -31.74
CA GLY A 246 -10.61 15.85 -31.75
C GLY A 246 -11.73 16.02 -32.79
N THR A 247 -12.70 15.11 -32.75
CA THR A 247 -13.82 15.08 -33.71
C THR A 247 -15.17 14.86 -33.03
N GLY A 248 -16.22 15.47 -33.58
CA GLY A 248 -17.62 15.20 -33.22
C GLY A 248 -18.15 15.88 -31.96
N GLY A 249 -17.31 16.61 -31.21
CA GLY A 249 -17.71 17.27 -29.97
C GLY A 249 -18.67 18.45 -30.22
N LYS A 250 -19.76 18.50 -29.44
CA LYS A 250 -20.81 19.52 -29.50
C LYS A 250 -21.31 19.89 -28.11
N ALA A 251 -21.68 21.15 -27.94
CA ALA A 251 -22.27 21.68 -26.72
C ALA A 251 -23.54 22.49 -27.00
N THR A 252 -24.32 22.70 -25.94
CA THR A 252 -25.40 23.70 -25.90
C THR A 252 -25.02 24.81 -24.95
N ILE A 253 -25.24 26.06 -25.38
CA ILE A 253 -24.93 27.27 -24.61
C ILE A 253 -26.20 28.10 -24.47
N THR A 254 -26.52 28.52 -23.24
CA THR A 254 -27.71 29.34 -22.96
C THR A 254 -27.33 30.75 -22.57
N ILE A 255 -28.05 31.73 -23.12
CA ILE A 255 -27.93 33.15 -22.77
C ILE A 255 -29.11 33.55 -21.87
N ASP A 256 -28.82 34.28 -20.80
CA ASP A 256 -29.83 34.79 -19.85
C ASP A 256 -30.61 36.00 -20.39
N SER A 257 -31.53 36.52 -19.58
CA SER A 257 -32.33 37.71 -19.88
C SER A 257 -31.50 39.01 -19.92
N PHE A 258 -30.26 38.99 -19.45
CA PHE A 258 -29.34 40.13 -19.45
C PHE A 258 -28.34 40.07 -20.61
N GLY A 259 -28.45 39.10 -21.52
CA GLY A 259 -27.55 38.94 -22.66
C GLY A 259 -26.16 38.44 -22.26
N LYS A 260 -26.06 37.66 -21.18
CA LYS A 260 -24.82 36.99 -20.73
C LYS A 260 -24.99 35.48 -20.83
N VAL A 261 -23.91 34.74 -21.06
CA VAL A 261 -23.95 33.27 -21.00
C VAL A 261 -24.22 32.84 -19.57
N SER A 262 -25.24 32.00 -19.36
CA SER A 262 -25.61 31.47 -18.04
C SER A 262 -25.26 30.00 -17.87
N GLU A 263 -25.28 29.22 -18.95
CA GLU A 263 -25.11 27.78 -18.88
C GLU A 263 -24.40 27.25 -20.12
N VAL A 264 -23.61 26.21 -19.94
CA VAL A 264 -23.02 25.39 -21.00
C VAL A 264 -23.03 23.94 -20.56
N PHE A 265 -23.47 23.05 -21.44
CA PHE A 265 -23.37 21.61 -21.21
C PHE A 265 -23.03 20.88 -22.51
N VAL A 266 -22.31 19.77 -22.38
CA VAL A 266 -21.91 18.94 -23.52
C VAL A 266 -23.11 18.14 -24.00
N THR A 267 -23.40 18.20 -25.30
CA THR A 267 -24.45 17.37 -25.93
C THR A 267 -23.89 16.12 -26.61
N ASP A 268 -22.68 16.22 -27.15
CA ASP A 268 -21.90 15.09 -27.66
C ASP A 268 -20.45 15.34 -27.27
N GLY A 269 -19.84 14.42 -26.54
CA GLY A 269 -18.46 14.57 -26.09
C GLY A 269 -17.42 14.38 -27.18
N GLY A 270 -17.82 13.86 -28.34
CA GLY A 270 -16.90 13.49 -29.41
C GLY A 270 -15.85 12.49 -28.93
N LYS A 271 -14.70 12.51 -29.60
CA LYS A 271 -13.56 11.63 -29.30
C LYS A 271 -12.25 12.25 -29.78
N ASP A 272 -11.16 11.68 -29.28
CA ASP A 272 -9.77 11.96 -29.67
C ASP A 272 -9.31 13.41 -29.40
N TYR A 273 -10.02 14.17 -28.54
CA TYR A 273 -9.55 15.50 -28.11
C TYR A 273 -8.39 15.38 -27.11
N THR A 274 -7.30 16.10 -27.38
CA THR A 274 -6.28 16.44 -26.37
C THR A 274 -6.27 17.94 -26.06
N TYR A 275 -6.94 18.73 -26.91
CA TYR A 275 -7.19 20.13 -26.72
C TYR A 275 -8.57 20.49 -27.29
N GLY A 276 -9.39 21.18 -26.49
CA GLY A 276 -10.72 21.63 -26.90
C GLY A 276 -10.91 23.12 -26.63
N THR A 277 -11.58 23.82 -27.54
CA THR A 277 -12.01 25.21 -27.37
C THR A 277 -13.38 25.43 -27.97
N ILE A 278 -14.15 26.34 -27.38
CA ILE A 278 -15.42 26.81 -27.93
C ILE A 278 -15.24 28.26 -28.34
N GLN A 279 -15.67 28.58 -29.57
CA GLN A 279 -15.67 29.94 -30.10
C GLN A 279 -17.13 30.39 -30.22
N PHE A 280 -17.56 31.28 -29.32
CA PHE A 280 -18.96 31.72 -29.21
C PHE A 280 -19.11 33.20 -29.56
N TYR A 281 -19.01 33.50 -30.85
CA TYR A 281 -19.20 34.83 -31.40
C TYR A 281 -19.79 34.76 -32.83
N PRO A 282 -20.39 35.85 -33.34
CA PRO A 282 -20.96 35.86 -34.68
C PRO A 282 -19.89 35.58 -35.75
N GLY A 283 -20.11 34.55 -36.58
CA GLY A 283 -19.15 34.15 -37.63
C GLY A 283 -17.95 33.33 -37.13
N ALA A 284 -18.07 32.67 -35.98
CA ALA A 284 -17.04 31.76 -35.47
C ALA A 284 -16.69 30.62 -36.46
N PRO A 285 -15.47 30.04 -36.40
CA PRO A 285 -15.11 28.91 -37.23
C PRO A 285 -16.09 27.76 -37.09
N GLU A 286 -16.40 27.10 -38.21
CA GLU A 286 -17.35 25.98 -38.32
C GLU A 286 -18.79 26.28 -37.90
N SER A 287 -19.12 27.53 -37.49
CA SER A 287 -20.51 27.97 -37.30
C SER A 287 -21.28 28.07 -38.62
N ASN A 288 -20.55 28.17 -39.73
CA ASN A 288 -21.08 28.40 -41.07
C ASN A 288 -21.38 27.09 -41.83
N ALA A 289 -21.08 25.93 -41.24
CA ALA A 289 -21.32 24.62 -41.84
C ALA A 289 -22.65 23.95 -41.38
N GLY A 290 -23.46 24.63 -40.57
CA GLY A 290 -24.79 24.16 -40.19
C GLY A 290 -25.36 24.90 -38.99
N GLU A 291 -26.12 25.97 -39.26
CA GLU A 291 -27.17 26.68 -38.47
C GLU A 291 -26.96 27.02 -36.98
N SER A 292 -25.96 26.45 -36.30
CA SER A 292 -25.90 26.35 -34.83
C SER A 292 -25.67 27.69 -34.15
N LEU A 293 -25.01 28.64 -34.82
CA LEU A 293 -24.85 30.04 -34.35
C LEU A 293 -25.42 31.07 -35.34
N ALA A 294 -26.24 30.66 -36.32
CA ALA A 294 -26.66 31.54 -37.42
C ALA A 294 -27.41 32.81 -36.96
N ASN A 295 -28.07 32.74 -35.81
CA ASN A 295 -28.82 33.84 -35.21
C ASN A 295 -28.10 34.51 -34.03
N LEU A 296 -26.84 34.13 -33.75
CA LEU A 296 -26.07 34.72 -32.68
C LEU A 296 -25.60 36.12 -33.10
N ALA A 297 -26.01 37.13 -32.34
CA ALA A 297 -25.48 38.47 -32.44
C ALA A 297 -24.78 38.85 -31.12
N ASN A 298 -23.70 39.62 -31.22
CA ASN A 298 -23.06 40.27 -30.08
C ASN A 298 -22.69 41.70 -30.49
N THR A 299 -23.16 42.68 -29.72
CA THR A 299 -22.97 44.11 -30.02
C THR A 299 -21.94 44.78 -29.11
N GLY A 300 -21.25 44.01 -28.26
CA GLY A 300 -20.21 44.51 -27.37
C GLY A 300 -18.91 44.84 -28.10
N ILE A 301 -18.16 45.80 -27.57
CA ILE A 301 -16.88 46.26 -28.12
C ILE A 301 -15.74 45.76 -27.20
N GLY A 302 -14.72 45.12 -27.78
CA GLY A 302 -13.52 44.64 -27.06
C GLY A 302 -13.50 43.11 -26.83
N THR A 303 -12.43 42.60 -26.23
CA THR A 303 -12.23 41.14 -26.03
C THR A 303 -12.98 40.57 -24.83
N THR A 304 -13.49 41.42 -23.92
CA THR A 304 -14.24 41.03 -22.72
C THR A 304 -15.74 40.93 -22.95
N SER A 305 -16.25 41.33 -24.13
CA SER A 305 -17.65 41.16 -24.51
C SER A 305 -17.99 39.73 -24.90
N PHE A 306 -17.00 38.94 -25.33
CA PHE A 306 -17.19 37.54 -25.68
C PHE A 306 -17.04 36.63 -24.46
N ALA A 307 -17.87 35.60 -24.42
CA ALA A 307 -17.79 34.52 -23.46
C ALA A 307 -16.55 33.67 -23.73
N GLN A 308 -15.93 33.20 -22.65
CA GLN A 308 -14.77 32.32 -22.69
C GLN A 308 -15.09 31.04 -21.93
N PHE A 309 -14.62 29.92 -22.47
CA PHE A 309 -14.92 28.59 -21.95
C PHE A 309 -13.64 27.81 -21.73
N LYS A 310 -13.62 26.99 -20.68
CA LYS A 310 -12.58 25.99 -20.41
C LYS A 310 -13.16 24.62 -20.67
N VAL A 311 -12.69 23.96 -21.74
CA VAL A 311 -13.08 22.59 -22.05
C VAL A 311 -12.18 21.66 -21.24
N ILE A 312 -12.77 20.81 -20.39
CA ILE A 312 -12.01 19.94 -19.50
C ILE A 312 -11.68 18.64 -20.22
N MET A 313 -10.39 18.40 -20.48
CA MET A 313 -9.90 17.20 -21.16
C MET A 313 -9.83 16.01 -20.20
N PRO A 314 -10.35 14.82 -20.57
CA PRO A 314 -10.25 13.62 -19.74
C PRO A 314 -8.81 13.12 -19.65
N PRO A 315 -8.51 12.17 -18.75
CA PRO A 315 -7.21 11.47 -18.78
C PRO A 315 -7.06 10.68 -20.08
N LYS A 316 -5.82 10.29 -20.40
CA LYS A 316 -5.52 9.46 -21.58
C LYS A 316 -6.38 8.18 -21.58
N GLY A 317 -7.09 7.94 -22.68
CA GLY A 317 -8.02 6.82 -22.86
C GLY A 317 -9.46 7.11 -22.40
N GLY A 318 -9.70 8.25 -21.74
CA GLY A 318 -10.99 8.62 -21.18
C GLY A 318 -11.19 8.25 -19.71
N HIS A 319 -12.20 8.84 -19.07
CA HIS A 319 -12.56 8.53 -17.68
C HIS A 319 -12.95 7.07 -17.51
N GLY A 320 -12.26 6.35 -16.62
CA GLY A 320 -12.38 4.92 -16.39
C GLY A 320 -11.44 4.04 -17.22
N TYR A 321 -10.62 4.59 -18.13
CA TYR A 321 -9.74 3.73 -18.94
C TYR A 321 -8.57 3.15 -18.14
N ASP A 322 -7.94 3.98 -17.30
CA ASP A 322 -6.82 3.61 -16.44
C ASP A 322 -6.98 4.28 -15.08
N VAL A 323 -7.63 3.59 -14.14
CA VAL A 323 -7.88 4.11 -12.78
C VAL A 323 -6.58 4.32 -11.99
N TYR A 324 -5.52 3.60 -12.31
CA TYR A 324 -4.24 3.76 -11.61
C TYR A 324 -3.64 5.13 -11.92
N ARG A 325 -3.71 5.52 -13.19
CA ARG A 325 -3.31 6.85 -13.63
C ARG A 325 -4.33 7.90 -13.23
N GLU A 326 -5.61 7.64 -13.39
CA GLU A 326 -6.65 8.62 -13.16
C GLU A 326 -6.79 9.01 -11.69
N LEU A 327 -6.57 8.09 -10.75
CA LEU A 327 -6.66 8.33 -9.31
C LEU A 327 -5.30 8.58 -8.61
N GLY A 328 -4.18 8.44 -9.34
CA GLY A 328 -2.84 8.65 -8.78
C GLY A 328 -2.40 7.53 -7.84
N ALA A 329 -2.50 6.27 -8.28
CA ALA A 329 -2.20 5.08 -7.49
C ALA A 329 -0.68 4.79 -7.39
N TYR A 330 0.10 5.74 -6.86
CA TYR A 330 1.56 5.64 -6.65
C TYR A 330 1.96 5.16 -5.24
N ARG A 331 0.99 4.70 -4.45
CA ARG A 331 1.23 4.05 -3.13
C ARG A 331 0.93 2.56 -3.22
N VAL A 332 1.70 1.76 -2.49
CA VAL A 332 1.53 0.29 -2.42
C VAL A 332 1.48 -0.15 -0.97
N LEU A 333 0.43 -0.90 -0.60
CA LEU A 333 0.33 -1.56 0.69
C LEU A 333 0.79 -3.01 0.59
N LEU A 334 1.64 -3.40 1.52
CA LEU A 334 2.03 -4.79 1.78
C LEU A 334 1.39 -5.23 3.10
N PHE A 335 0.65 -6.33 3.03
CA PHE A 335 -0.05 -6.93 4.17
C PHE A 335 0.69 -8.19 4.63
N SER A 336 0.78 -8.38 5.93
CA SER A 336 1.22 -9.65 6.50
C SER A 336 0.52 -9.90 7.83
N ARG A 337 0.25 -11.17 8.12
CA ARG A 337 -0.34 -11.60 9.39
C ARG A 337 0.64 -12.52 10.10
N TYR A 338 0.92 -12.24 11.36
CA TYR A 338 1.65 -13.13 12.24
C TYR A 338 0.68 -13.74 13.24
N GLU A 339 0.58 -15.06 13.23
CA GLU A 339 -0.22 -15.82 14.17
C GLU A 339 0.52 -17.12 14.46
N THR A 340 0.45 -17.60 15.70
CA THR A 340 1.03 -18.90 16.04
C THR A 340 0.01 -19.98 15.75
N ILE A 341 0.41 -20.97 14.93
CA ILE A 341 -0.46 -22.06 14.52
C ILE A 341 0.13 -23.36 15.07
N GLU A 342 -0.66 -24.22 15.71
CA GLU A 342 -0.16 -25.50 16.26
C GLU A 342 0.44 -26.41 15.18
N THR A 343 -0.01 -26.28 13.93
CA THR A 343 0.50 -27.06 12.79
C THR A 343 1.78 -26.49 12.20
N ASN A 344 2.12 -25.23 12.50
CA ASN A 344 3.40 -24.63 12.16
C ASN A 344 3.77 -23.55 13.21
N PRO A 345 4.50 -23.92 14.28
CA PRO A 345 4.89 -23.01 15.35
C PRO A 345 6.16 -22.21 15.04
N ASP A 346 6.45 -21.85 13.78
CA ASP A 346 7.60 -20.99 13.42
C ASP A 346 7.59 -19.66 14.16
N ILE A 347 6.41 -19.07 14.24
CA ILE A 347 6.14 -17.82 14.94
C ILE A 347 6.00 -18.11 16.45
N ILE A 348 6.95 -17.63 17.24
CA ILE A 348 7.03 -17.87 18.70
C ILE A 348 5.88 -17.23 19.49
N LEU A 349 5.70 -17.61 20.75
CA LEU A 349 4.78 -17.00 21.70
C LEU A 349 5.51 -16.57 22.98
N GLY A 350 4.96 -15.56 23.65
CA GLY A 350 5.41 -15.18 24.99
C GLY A 350 6.70 -14.36 25.04
N ASN A 351 7.12 -13.81 23.90
CA ASN A 351 8.18 -12.81 23.83
C ASN A 351 7.71 -11.64 22.94
N ASP A 352 8.40 -10.52 23.06
CA ASP A 352 8.07 -9.29 22.37
C ASP A 352 8.69 -9.27 20.97
N PHE A 353 8.30 -8.27 20.18
CA PHE A 353 9.05 -7.84 19.01
C PHE A 353 9.04 -6.31 18.96
N ALA A 354 10.13 -5.72 18.49
CA ALA A 354 10.27 -4.26 18.42
C ALA A 354 10.67 -3.78 17.03
N ARG A 355 10.64 -4.67 16.04
CA ARG A 355 11.11 -4.39 14.68
C ARG A 355 10.31 -5.13 13.64
N VAL A 356 9.96 -4.40 12.59
CA VAL A 356 9.29 -4.90 11.39
C VAL A 356 10.11 -4.49 10.19
N GLY A 357 10.24 -5.35 9.19
CA GLY A 357 10.94 -4.98 7.96
C GLY A 357 10.53 -5.80 6.76
N ILE A 358 11.11 -5.47 5.61
CA ILE A 358 10.93 -6.20 4.36
C ILE A 358 12.30 -6.62 3.83
N LEU A 359 12.43 -7.91 3.53
CA LEU A 359 13.61 -8.53 2.97
C LEU A 359 13.29 -9.04 1.56
N LYS A 360 14.13 -8.68 0.59
CA LYS A 360 14.04 -9.14 -0.80
C LYS A 360 15.01 -10.29 -1.03
N ASN A 361 14.57 -11.35 -1.72
CA ASN A 361 15.35 -12.50 -2.17
C ASN A 361 16.25 -13.15 -1.09
N PRO A 362 15.75 -13.46 0.13
CA PRO A 362 16.49 -14.35 1.01
C PRO A 362 16.67 -15.72 0.35
N THR A 363 17.75 -16.41 0.70
CA THR A 363 18.05 -17.77 0.22
C THR A 363 17.78 -18.81 1.29
N ILE A 364 17.63 -20.07 0.86
CA ILE A 364 17.52 -21.20 1.78
C ILE A 364 18.81 -21.36 2.62
N PRO A 365 18.75 -22.05 3.77
CA PRO A 365 19.95 -22.35 4.56
C PRO A 365 21.00 -23.08 3.73
N ASN A 366 22.28 -22.77 3.96
CA ASN A 366 23.44 -23.36 3.27
C ASN A 366 23.50 -23.14 1.75
N SER A 367 22.67 -22.25 1.19
CA SER A 367 22.75 -21.82 -0.22
C SER A 367 22.93 -20.30 -0.33
N ASN A 368 23.70 -19.89 -1.34
CA ASN A 368 23.88 -18.47 -1.71
C ASN A 368 23.14 -18.11 -3.01
N THR A 369 22.49 -19.07 -3.66
CA THR A 369 21.87 -18.89 -4.99
C THR A 369 20.41 -19.31 -5.03
N GLU A 370 19.99 -20.24 -4.19
CA GLU A 370 18.61 -20.75 -4.19
C GLU A 370 17.71 -19.89 -3.31
N ILE A 371 16.75 -19.21 -3.94
CA ILE A 371 15.81 -18.29 -3.29
C ILE A 371 14.80 -19.06 -2.43
N LEU A 372 14.51 -18.54 -1.24
CA LEU A 372 13.52 -19.05 -0.32
C LEU A 372 12.11 -19.00 -0.92
N SER A 373 11.35 -20.09 -0.81
CA SER A 373 10.01 -20.22 -1.41
C SER A 373 8.90 -20.58 -0.43
N GLN A 374 9.24 -20.85 0.82
CA GLN A 374 8.31 -21.18 1.90
C GLN A 374 7.53 -19.93 2.32
N ASN A 375 6.21 -20.03 2.40
CA ASN A 375 5.34 -18.88 2.74
C ASN A 375 5.60 -18.32 4.14
N MET A 376 6.05 -19.15 5.08
CA MET A 376 6.35 -18.78 6.46
C MET A 376 7.60 -19.55 6.89
N VAL A 377 8.51 -18.87 7.58
CA VAL A 377 9.75 -19.45 8.07
C VAL A 377 10.16 -18.86 9.41
N SER A 378 10.81 -19.66 10.23
CA SER A 378 11.48 -19.25 11.46
C SER A 378 12.88 -18.71 11.18
N GLY A 379 13.18 -17.54 11.74
CA GLY A 379 14.52 -16.96 11.78
C GLY A 379 15.35 -17.38 12.99
N LEU A 380 14.78 -18.18 13.87
CA LEU A 380 15.42 -18.63 15.11
C LEU A 380 16.06 -20.00 14.93
N GLY A 381 17.13 -20.24 15.68
CA GLY A 381 17.62 -21.60 15.91
C GLY A 381 16.81 -22.26 17.02
N ALA A 382 16.88 -23.59 17.11
CA ALA A 382 16.22 -24.32 18.19
C ALA A 382 17.05 -25.49 18.71
N LEU A 383 16.81 -25.84 19.97
CA LEU A 383 17.36 -27.00 20.64
C LEU A 383 16.22 -27.85 21.16
N LYS A 384 16.22 -29.14 20.80
CA LYS A 384 15.40 -30.15 21.47
C LYS A 384 16.17 -30.59 22.71
N LEU A 385 15.59 -30.31 23.87
CA LEU A 385 16.17 -30.66 25.15
C LEU A 385 15.48 -31.91 25.74
N SER A 386 16.27 -32.69 26.47
CA SER A 386 15.88 -33.90 27.20
C SER A 386 16.14 -33.73 28.70
N GLY A 387 15.45 -34.54 29.52
CA GLY A 387 15.46 -34.45 30.98
C GLY A 387 14.08 -34.07 31.54
N VAL A 388 14.03 -33.41 32.68
CA VAL A 388 12.77 -33.05 33.37
C VAL A 388 12.20 -31.74 32.80
N THR A 389 11.81 -31.75 31.53
CA THR A 389 11.39 -30.55 30.78
C THR A 389 10.20 -29.83 31.41
N THR A 390 9.24 -30.56 31.97
CA THR A 390 8.02 -30.01 32.58
C THR A 390 8.26 -29.27 33.90
N ALA A 391 9.37 -29.57 34.59
CA ALA A 391 9.80 -28.90 35.82
C ALA A 391 10.87 -27.83 35.57
N THR A 392 11.28 -27.63 34.31
CA THR A 392 12.33 -26.69 33.95
C THR A 392 11.76 -25.52 33.16
N THR A 393 12.17 -24.30 33.48
CA THR A 393 11.79 -23.09 32.77
C THR A 393 13.04 -22.30 32.38
N TYR A 394 13.20 -22.07 31.09
CA TYR A 394 14.12 -21.08 30.54
C TYR A 394 13.33 -19.79 30.32
N ALA A 395 13.65 -18.74 31.07
CA ALA A 395 13.00 -17.44 30.92
C ALA A 395 13.35 -16.82 29.54
N VAL A 396 12.39 -16.17 28.90
CA VAL A 396 12.67 -15.38 27.69
C VAL A 396 13.71 -14.30 27.98
N ASP A 397 14.48 -13.94 26.96
CA ASP A 397 15.56 -12.94 27.01
C ASP A 397 16.74 -13.29 27.93
N SER A 398 16.70 -14.44 28.59
CA SER A 398 17.82 -14.94 29.38
C SER A 398 18.94 -15.49 28.49
N VAL A 399 20.17 -15.43 29.01
CA VAL A 399 21.35 -15.95 28.32
C VAL A 399 21.49 -17.45 28.58
N ILE A 400 21.55 -18.22 27.51
CA ILE A 400 21.90 -19.65 27.51
C ILE A 400 23.34 -19.86 27.06
N LYS A 401 24.01 -20.85 27.64
CA LYS A 401 25.42 -21.18 27.39
C LYS A 401 25.65 -22.66 27.24
N GLN A 402 26.54 -23.02 26.32
CA GLN A 402 27.11 -24.36 26.17
C GLN A 402 28.63 -24.22 25.97
N THR A 403 29.42 -24.85 26.83
CA THR A 403 30.86 -24.97 26.58
C THR A 403 31.07 -26.08 25.55
N VAL A 404 31.56 -25.73 24.37
CA VAL A 404 31.69 -26.65 23.23
C VAL A 404 33.12 -27.12 23.00
N GLY A 405 34.09 -26.49 23.65
CA GLY A 405 35.51 -26.76 23.50
C GLY A 405 36.38 -25.91 24.43
N LEU A 406 37.69 -26.12 24.38
CA LEU A 406 38.64 -25.34 25.19
C LEU A 406 38.58 -23.86 24.81
N GLY A 407 38.18 -23.02 25.76
CA GLY A 407 37.99 -21.58 25.53
C GLY A 407 36.89 -21.24 24.51
N SER A 408 35.98 -22.19 24.23
CA SER A 408 34.93 -22.04 23.21
C SER A 408 33.56 -22.26 23.85
N THR A 409 32.79 -21.18 24.01
CA THR A 409 31.44 -21.21 24.60
C THR A 409 30.43 -20.65 23.60
N ALA A 410 29.43 -21.45 23.23
CA ALA A 410 28.26 -20.99 22.52
C ALA A 410 27.35 -20.21 23.48
N VAL A 411 26.93 -19.01 23.06
CA VAL A 411 26.09 -18.10 23.86
C VAL A 411 24.92 -17.65 23.00
N GLY A 412 23.71 -17.65 23.55
CA GLY A 412 22.49 -17.21 22.86
C GLY A 412 21.48 -16.62 23.83
N PHE A 413 20.50 -15.91 23.29
CA PHE A 413 19.34 -15.46 24.06
C PHE A 413 18.14 -16.37 23.80
N VAL A 414 17.38 -16.65 24.85
CA VAL A 414 16.14 -17.44 24.75
C VAL A 414 15.06 -16.59 24.07
N ALA A 415 14.59 -17.05 22.92
CA ALA A 415 13.43 -16.44 22.24
C ALA A 415 12.12 -17.01 22.79
N SER A 416 12.05 -18.34 22.97
CA SER A 416 10.88 -19.01 23.56
C SER A 416 11.24 -20.39 24.12
N TRP A 417 10.48 -20.85 25.11
CA TRP A 417 10.60 -22.16 25.72
C TRP A 417 9.25 -22.87 25.79
N ASP A 418 9.15 -24.07 25.19
CA ASP A 418 8.00 -24.95 25.35
C ASP A 418 8.37 -26.14 26.22
N LYS A 419 7.90 -26.11 27.48
CA LYS A 419 8.10 -27.18 28.46
C LYS A 419 7.42 -28.51 28.08
N THR A 420 6.39 -28.47 27.23
CA THR A 420 5.65 -29.65 26.79
C THR A 420 6.47 -30.42 25.77
N THR A 421 6.87 -29.78 24.69
CA THR A 421 7.69 -30.41 23.63
C THR A 421 9.18 -30.47 23.99
N GLY A 422 9.63 -29.68 24.97
CA GLY A 422 11.04 -29.54 25.33
C GLY A 422 11.85 -28.81 24.26
N VAL A 423 11.22 -27.92 23.48
CA VAL A 423 11.88 -27.12 22.44
C VAL A 423 12.21 -25.73 22.99
N LEU A 424 13.49 -25.37 22.90
CA LEU A 424 14.00 -24.04 23.19
C LEU A 424 14.38 -23.36 21.88
N LYS A 425 13.72 -22.25 21.54
CA LYS A 425 14.12 -21.40 20.40
C LYS A 425 15.02 -20.27 20.88
N TYR A 426 16.05 -19.95 20.11
CA TYR A 426 17.08 -18.98 20.47
C TYR A 426 17.58 -18.18 19.26
N TYR A 427 18.27 -17.08 19.55
CA TYR A 427 18.99 -16.27 18.58
C TYR A 427 20.36 -15.87 19.13
N GLN A 428 21.30 -15.58 18.22
CA GLN A 428 22.68 -15.23 18.54
C GLN A 428 23.04 -13.91 17.84
N PRO A 429 22.67 -12.77 18.43
CA PRO A 429 23.02 -11.46 17.87
C PRO A 429 24.53 -11.23 17.93
N THR A 430 25.04 -10.34 17.07
CA THR A 430 26.47 -10.03 16.96
C THR A 430 27.07 -9.50 18.27
N GLY A 431 26.28 -8.83 19.10
CA GLY A 431 26.71 -8.32 20.42
C GLY A 431 27.07 -9.40 21.44
N LEU A 432 26.79 -10.68 21.17
CA LEU A 432 27.26 -11.80 21.98
C LEU A 432 28.69 -12.25 21.67
N ALA A 433 29.31 -11.72 20.61
CA ALA A 433 30.72 -11.95 20.29
C ALA A 433 31.62 -11.21 21.31
N SER A 434 31.74 -11.77 22.51
CA SER A 434 32.44 -11.19 23.66
C SER A 434 33.73 -11.94 23.95
N SER A 435 34.50 -11.50 24.95
CA SER A 435 35.68 -12.23 25.41
C SER A 435 35.37 -13.65 25.86
N GLU A 436 34.14 -13.91 26.36
CA GLU A 436 33.70 -15.24 26.79
C GLU A 436 33.53 -16.23 25.62
N SER A 437 33.20 -15.73 24.43
CA SER A 437 33.07 -16.52 23.20
C SER A 437 34.30 -16.38 22.28
N GLY A 438 35.40 -15.79 22.77
CA GLY A 438 36.59 -15.53 21.98
C GLY A 438 36.35 -14.58 20.80
N PHE A 439 35.41 -13.63 20.94
CA PHE A 439 34.96 -12.68 19.92
C PHE A 439 34.37 -13.36 18.67
N LYS A 440 33.76 -14.54 18.85
CA LYS A 440 33.07 -15.29 17.79
C LYS A 440 31.62 -15.54 18.17
N ILE A 441 30.76 -15.70 17.17
CA ILE A 441 29.45 -16.31 17.35
C ILE A 441 29.62 -17.82 17.10
N ILE A 442 29.62 -18.58 18.19
CA ILE A 442 29.81 -20.04 18.17
C ILE A 442 28.43 -20.71 18.23
N PRO A 443 28.06 -21.58 17.28
CA PRO A 443 26.77 -22.26 17.31
C PRO A 443 26.73 -23.30 18.44
N PHE A 444 25.53 -23.56 18.98
CA PHE A 444 25.29 -24.72 19.82
C PHE A 444 25.53 -26.01 19.02
N THR A 445 26.01 -27.06 19.67
CA THR A 445 26.41 -28.31 18.99
C THR A 445 26.00 -29.56 19.78
N SER A 446 25.63 -30.61 19.08
CA SER A 446 25.35 -31.94 19.63
C SER A 446 26.62 -32.80 19.73
N SER A 447 27.75 -32.32 19.21
CA SER A 447 29.05 -32.99 19.24
C SER A 447 30.15 -32.01 19.68
N PRO A 448 30.22 -31.64 20.97
CA PRO A 448 31.29 -30.80 21.50
C PRO A 448 32.65 -31.54 21.52
N GLU A 449 33.75 -30.81 21.72
CA GLU A 449 35.10 -31.40 21.86
C GLU A 449 35.17 -32.39 23.03
N PRO A 450 36.11 -33.37 23.00
CA PRO A 450 36.29 -34.34 24.08
C PRO A 450 36.46 -33.65 25.45
N GLY A 451 35.66 -34.08 26.44
CA GLY A 451 35.67 -33.52 27.80
C GLY A 451 34.59 -32.46 28.05
N TYR A 452 33.85 -32.03 27.02
CA TYR A 452 32.73 -31.10 27.14
C TYR A 452 31.39 -31.79 26.88
N GLY A 453 30.29 -31.17 27.34
CA GLY A 453 28.96 -31.76 27.36
C GLY A 453 27.94 -31.01 26.50
N VAL A 454 26.75 -31.62 26.40
CA VAL A 454 25.59 -31.06 25.67
C VAL A 454 24.58 -30.37 26.60
N THR A 455 24.98 -30.08 27.83
CA THR A 455 24.14 -29.40 28.83
C THR A 455 24.02 -27.91 28.52
N ILE A 456 22.80 -27.40 28.54
CA ILE A 456 22.46 -26.00 28.30
C ILE A 456 22.23 -25.29 29.64
N ASN A 457 23.20 -24.44 29.99
CA ASN A 457 23.17 -23.67 31.23
C ASN A 457 22.49 -22.32 31.00
N CYS A 458 21.73 -21.85 31.99
CA CYS A 458 21.17 -20.51 32.02
C CYS A 458 21.15 -20.03 33.48
N ASN A 459 21.59 -18.80 33.74
CA ASN A 459 21.62 -18.25 35.10
C ASN A 459 20.21 -17.99 35.66
N SER A 460 19.23 -17.76 34.79
CA SER A 460 17.83 -17.52 35.14
C SER A 460 16.97 -18.79 35.03
N ILE A 461 17.59 -19.98 34.98
CA ILE A 461 16.86 -21.24 34.89
C ILE A 461 16.12 -21.54 36.20
N VAL A 462 14.87 -21.97 36.10
CA VAL A 462 14.11 -22.54 37.22
C VAL A 462 14.01 -24.03 36.99
N GLY A 463 14.58 -24.85 37.87
CA GLY A 463 14.67 -26.31 37.69
C GLY A 463 16.07 -26.78 37.28
N PRO A 464 16.25 -28.08 36.97
CA PRO A 464 17.55 -28.62 36.58
C PRO A 464 17.96 -28.18 35.17
N ALA A 465 19.27 -28.03 34.93
CA ALA A 465 19.80 -27.83 33.58
C ALA A 465 19.47 -29.06 32.70
N LEU A 466 19.03 -28.79 31.47
CA LEU A 466 18.70 -29.83 30.49
C LEU A 466 19.83 -30.00 29.49
N SER A 467 19.82 -31.14 28.80
CA SER A 467 20.81 -31.51 27.79
C SER A 467 20.17 -31.66 26.43
N ILE A 468 20.90 -31.32 25.36
CA ILE A 468 20.43 -31.55 23.98
C ILE A 468 20.13 -33.03 23.80
N ASP A 469 18.96 -33.34 23.26
CA ASP A 469 18.55 -34.69 22.86
C ASP A 469 19.25 -35.05 21.55
N THR A 470 20.49 -35.55 21.64
CA THR A 470 21.33 -35.86 20.47
C THR A 470 20.77 -37.01 19.62
N ALA A 471 19.80 -37.76 20.13
CA ALA A 471 19.14 -38.84 19.40
C ALA A 471 17.92 -38.35 18.60
N PHE A 472 17.39 -37.16 18.92
CA PHE A 472 16.20 -36.62 18.26
C PHE A 472 16.47 -36.18 16.82
N GLN A 473 15.56 -36.55 15.92
CA GLN A 473 15.59 -36.24 14.49
C GLN A 473 14.17 -35.95 14.01
N GLY A 474 14.02 -34.96 13.12
CA GLY A 474 12.77 -34.64 12.42
C GLY A 474 12.00 -33.46 12.99
N ILE A 475 10.77 -33.29 12.50
CA ILE A 475 9.93 -32.09 12.68
C ILE A 475 8.78 -32.26 13.69
N THR A 476 8.58 -33.46 14.25
CA THR A 476 7.47 -33.76 15.18
C THR A 476 7.91 -34.55 16.40
N THR A 477 7.13 -34.45 17.47
CA THR A 477 7.24 -35.35 18.63
C THR A 477 5.84 -35.84 19.05
N SER A 478 5.77 -37.07 19.59
CA SER A 478 4.51 -37.65 20.08
C SER A 478 4.55 -37.74 21.59
N ILE A 479 3.58 -37.08 22.25
CA ILE A 479 3.46 -37.06 23.71
C ILE A 479 1.99 -37.39 24.04
N ASN A 480 1.77 -38.42 24.85
CA ASN A 480 0.43 -38.88 25.25
C ASN A 480 -0.52 -39.09 24.04
N ASN A 481 -0.03 -39.73 22.98
CA ASN A 481 -0.75 -39.96 21.72
C ASN A 481 -1.18 -38.69 20.95
N LYS A 482 -0.75 -37.49 21.34
CA LYS A 482 -0.88 -36.26 20.53
C LYS A 482 0.45 -36.00 19.81
N ILE A 483 0.37 -35.77 18.50
CA ILE A 483 1.51 -35.34 17.69
C ILE A 483 1.62 -33.82 17.79
N TYR A 484 2.81 -33.34 18.11
CA TYR A 484 3.17 -31.93 18.14
C TYR A 484 4.13 -31.63 17.00
N GLN A 485 3.82 -30.60 16.21
CA GLN A 485 4.75 -30.01 15.24
C GLN A 485 5.73 -29.11 15.98
N LEU A 486 7.00 -29.11 15.56
CA LEU A 486 8.05 -28.33 16.21
C LEU A 486 8.46 -27.08 15.41
N GLY A 487 7.95 -26.93 14.18
CA GLY A 487 8.21 -25.81 13.26
C GLY A 487 9.54 -25.94 12.51
N LEU A 488 10.56 -26.45 13.17
CA LEU A 488 11.89 -26.64 12.59
C LEU A 488 12.23 -28.12 12.37
N ASP A 489 13.09 -28.41 11.39
CA ASP A 489 13.69 -29.73 11.22
C ASP A 489 14.91 -29.87 12.13
N PHE A 490 14.89 -30.89 12.98
CA PHE A 490 15.95 -31.14 13.95
C PHE A 490 16.89 -32.24 13.47
N VAL A 491 18.18 -31.96 13.56
CA VAL A 491 19.25 -32.95 13.38
C VAL A 491 20.06 -33.07 14.66
N ALA A 492 20.03 -34.25 15.28
CA ALA A 492 20.67 -34.54 16.56
C ALA A 492 20.27 -33.51 17.64
N GLY A 493 18.98 -33.20 17.69
CA GLY A 493 18.40 -32.24 18.63
C GLY A 493 18.68 -30.76 18.32
N ILE A 494 19.25 -30.42 17.16
CA ILE A 494 19.49 -29.04 16.74
C ILE A 494 18.63 -28.68 15.52
N GLY A 495 17.83 -27.62 15.64
CA GLY A 495 17.12 -26.99 14.52
C GLY A 495 17.84 -25.72 14.08
N SER A 496 18.11 -25.57 12.79
CA SER A 496 18.64 -24.34 12.21
C SER A 496 17.53 -23.37 11.83
N ALA A 497 17.84 -22.08 11.71
CA ALA A 497 16.95 -21.13 11.05
C ALA A 497 16.65 -21.60 9.61
N GLU A 498 15.44 -21.30 9.13
CA GLU A 498 14.94 -21.77 7.82
C GLU A 498 15.28 -20.83 6.66
N PHE A 499 16.06 -19.79 6.93
CA PHE A 499 16.65 -18.93 5.91
C PHE A 499 18.12 -18.66 6.22
N ASN A 500 18.89 -18.34 5.18
CA ASN A 500 20.27 -17.90 5.36
C ASN A 500 20.31 -16.46 5.89
N LYS A 501 20.67 -16.30 7.17
CA LYS A 501 20.79 -14.99 7.84
C LYS A 501 21.77 -13.99 7.19
N LYS A 502 22.60 -14.44 6.25
CA LYS A 502 23.57 -13.61 5.53
C LYS A 502 23.09 -13.22 4.13
N SER A 503 21.91 -13.65 3.71
CA SER A 503 21.37 -13.35 2.37
C SER A 503 20.15 -12.43 2.44
N GLY A 504 19.63 -12.11 1.25
CA GLY A 504 18.57 -11.14 1.04
C GLY A 504 19.02 -9.69 1.18
N GLU A 505 18.26 -8.78 0.59
CA GLU A 505 18.46 -7.32 0.64
C GLU A 505 17.41 -6.70 1.54
N LEU A 506 17.81 -5.94 2.56
CA LEU A 506 16.88 -5.22 3.42
C LEU A 506 16.38 -3.97 2.70
N ILE A 507 15.07 -3.91 2.40
CA ILE A 507 14.49 -2.79 1.62
C ILE A 507 13.60 -1.86 2.45
N TYR A 508 13.21 -2.29 3.65
CA TYR A 508 12.40 -1.50 4.57
C TYR A 508 12.65 -1.95 6.01
N ILE A 509 12.66 -0.98 6.92
CA ILE A 509 12.82 -1.22 8.35
C ILE A 509 12.02 -0.19 9.15
N ASP A 510 11.36 -0.67 10.20
CA ASP A 510 10.56 0.12 11.13
C ASP A 510 10.82 -0.38 12.56
N ASN A 511 11.31 0.51 13.41
CA ASN A 511 11.52 0.24 14.83
C ASN A 511 10.27 0.72 15.59
N ARG A 512 9.74 -0.13 16.46
CA ARG A 512 8.59 0.15 17.31
C ARG A 512 8.99 0.02 18.77
N ALA A 513 8.18 0.59 19.66
CA ALA A 513 8.23 0.19 21.06
C ALA A 513 7.94 -1.33 21.16
N PRO A 514 8.48 -2.07 22.15
CA PRO A 514 8.26 -3.50 22.27
C PRO A 514 6.78 -3.85 22.33
N ILE A 515 6.35 -4.80 21.50
CA ILE A 515 4.97 -5.27 21.43
C ILE A 515 4.95 -6.72 21.95
N PRO A 516 4.28 -6.99 23.08
CA PRO A 516 4.18 -8.34 23.62
C PRO A 516 3.24 -9.21 22.81
N ARG A 517 3.61 -10.49 22.67
CA ARG A 517 2.81 -11.48 21.92
C ARG A 517 2.21 -12.53 22.83
N SER A 518 0.91 -12.77 22.67
CA SER A 518 0.16 -13.81 23.38
C SER A 518 -0.58 -14.74 22.42
N ALA A 519 -0.92 -15.94 22.89
CA ALA A 519 -1.52 -16.99 22.05
C ALA A 519 -2.88 -16.61 21.43
N SER A 520 -3.60 -15.66 22.02
CA SER A 520 -4.88 -15.15 21.51
C SER A 520 -4.74 -13.98 20.55
N GLN A 521 -3.54 -13.41 20.41
CA GLN A 521 -3.30 -12.26 19.55
C GLN A 521 -2.94 -12.69 18.13
N LYS A 522 -3.42 -11.89 17.17
CA LYS A 522 -2.99 -11.94 15.78
C LYS A 522 -2.43 -10.57 15.45
N GLU A 523 -1.23 -10.52 14.91
CA GLU A 523 -0.58 -9.27 14.54
C GLU A 523 -0.71 -9.05 13.03
N ASP A 524 -1.50 -8.05 12.66
CA ASP A 524 -1.63 -7.58 11.28
C ASP A 524 -0.66 -6.41 11.05
N ILE A 525 0.25 -6.59 10.10
CA ILE A 525 1.23 -5.58 9.72
C ILE A 525 0.86 -5.08 8.32
N LYS A 526 0.62 -3.77 8.23
CA LYS A 526 0.36 -3.04 6.98
C LYS A 526 1.49 -2.04 6.76
N VAL A 527 2.30 -2.25 5.73
CA VAL A 527 3.36 -1.31 5.32
C VAL A 527 2.91 -0.60 4.06
N VAL A 528 2.86 0.74 4.09
CA VAL A 528 2.55 1.57 2.92
C VAL A 528 3.83 2.19 2.39
N LEU A 529 4.19 1.85 1.16
CA LEU A 529 5.31 2.43 0.43
C LEU A 529 4.78 3.48 -0.56
N GLU A 530 5.39 4.65 -0.56
CA GLU A 530 5.10 5.73 -1.50
C GLU A 530 6.29 5.90 -2.46
N PHE A 531 6.00 5.91 -3.76
CA PHE A 531 7.00 6.04 -4.84
C PHE A 531 7.10 7.46 -5.37
#